data_AF-A0A1Q6VMN4-F1
#
_entry.id   AF-A0A1Q6VMN4-F1
#
_cell.length_a   1.000
_cell.length_b   1.000
_cell.length_c   1.000
_cell.angle_alpha   90.00
_cell.angle_beta   90.00
_cell.angle_gamma   90.00
#
_symmetry.space_group_name_H-M   'P 1'
#
loop_
_entity.id
_entity.type
_entity.pdbx_description
1 polymer ?
#
loop_
_entity_poly.entity_id
_entity_poly.type
_entity_poly.pdbx_seq_one_letter_code
_entity_poly.pdbx_strand_id
1 'polypeptide(L)'
;MTRDPYPREIIDALQSARGERSRPGPRWSLVNRAAISKISSSGPTLVELVSHSPVPIQFVEQSRTEMFIDLLFPGNPWLCIGKASNQFSTAKREAWRGHLHGRSLIVPSPMSAQKGRTKQGKPSYHSESNTGPRRFLVVEFDRGTLDQQAALLWHLALFAPSLALVVFSGSKSAHGWFFCEGQGEDKVKRFFDYAVSLGADSKTWSRSQFVRMPDGKRADGKASDALKSAGIDNVPSGRQPVLYFNSAVIQ
;
A
#
# COMPACT_ATOMS: atom_id res chain seq x y z
N MET A 1 -30.91 28.05 1.59
CA MET A 1 -29.98 28.92 2.34
C MET A 1 -28.62 28.86 1.66
N THR A 2 -28.26 29.91 0.94
CA THR A 2 -26.92 30.11 0.38
C THR A 2 -26.01 30.61 1.50
N ARG A 3 -24.91 29.90 1.77
CA ARG A 3 -23.89 30.39 2.72
C ARG A 3 -23.11 31.52 2.06
N ASP A 4 -22.65 32.47 2.85
CA ASP A 4 -21.72 33.48 2.35
C ASP A 4 -20.39 32.82 1.93
N PRO A 5 -19.84 33.22 0.78
CA PRO A 5 -18.57 32.70 0.30
C PRO A 5 -17.43 33.17 1.22
N TYR A 6 -16.50 32.26 1.52
CA TYR A 6 -15.30 32.60 2.27
C TYR A 6 -14.42 33.57 1.45
N PRO A 7 -13.66 34.46 2.09
CA PRO A 7 -12.79 35.42 1.38
C PRO A 7 -11.85 34.78 0.34
N ARG A 8 -11.37 33.55 0.57
CA ARG A 8 -10.56 32.81 -0.42
C ARG A 8 -11.36 32.40 -1.66
N GLU A 9 -12.63 32.05 -1.52
CA GLU A 9 -13.49 31.65 -2.64
C GLU A 9 -13.73 32.84 -3.60
N ILE A 10 -13.81 34.06 -3.05
CA ILE A 10 -13.92 35.30 -3.84
C ILE A 10 -12.61 35.58 -4.59
N ILE A 11 -11.46 35.47 -3.91
CA ILE A 11 -10.14 35.67 -4.53
C ILE A 11 -9.90 34.62 -5.64
N ASP A 12 -10.22 33.36 -5.37
CA ASP A 12 -10.12 32.25 -6.33
C ASP A 12 -11.01 32.47 -7.56
N ALA A 13 -12.23 32.99 -7.37
CA ALA A 13 -13.14 33.31 -8.46
C ALA A 13 -12.62 34.47 -9.32
N LEU A 14 -12.08 35.52 -8.71
CA LEU A 14 -11.49 36.67 -9.41
C LEU A 14 -10.25 36.26 -10.23
N GLN A 15 -9.36 35.44 -9.66
CA GLN A 15 -8.18 34.92 -10.37
C GLN A 15 -8.57 34.02 -11.54
N SER A 16 -9.63 33.21 -11.37
CA SER A 16 -10.15 32.37 -12.46
C SER A 16 -10.78 33.19 -13.58
N ALA A 17 -11.50 34.27 -13.26
CA ALA A 17 -12.13 35.15 -14.23
C ALA A 17 -11.10 35.96 -15.06
N ARG A 18 -9.93 36.26 -14.48
CA ARG A 18 -8.82 36.96 -15.15
C ARG A 18 -7.94 36.07 -16.02
N GLY A 19 -8.19 34.75 -16.05
CA GLY A 19 -7.33 33.80 -16.76
C GLY A 19 -5.93 33.65 -16.15
N GLU A 20 -5.70 34.21 -14.95
CA GLU A 20 -4.41 34.19 -14.24
C GLU A 20 -4.11 32.83 -13.60
N ARG A 21 -5.08 31.92 -13.60
CA ARG A 21 -4.85 30.51 -13.24
C ARG A 21 -4.11 29.80 -14.36
N SER A 22 -2.79 29.71 -14.25
CA SER A 22 -2.06 28.60 -14.86
C SER A 22 -2.70 27.32 -14.32
N ARG A 23 -3.21 26.43 -15.19
CA ARG A 23 -3.68 25.13 -14.74
C ARG A 23 -2.48 24.43 -14.10
N PRO A 24 -2.49 24.12 -12.80
CA PRO A 24 -1.38 23.39 -12.21
C PRO A 24 -1.24 22.09 -13.00
N GLY A 25 -0.01 21.77 -13.41
CA GLY A 25 0.30 20.50 -14.05
C GLY A 25 -0.17 19.31 -13.21
N PRO A 26 -0.25 18.10 -13.79
CA PRO A 26 -0.67 16.94 -13.03
C PRO A 26 0.24 16.75 -11.81
N ARG A 27 -0.35 16.42 -10.67
CA ARG A 27 0.39 16.19 -9.40
C ARG A 27 1.49 15.13 -9.55
N TRP A 28 1.26 14.18 -10.44
CA TRP A 28 2.11 13.04 -10.73
C TRP A 28 2.42 12.97 -12.22
N SER A 29 3.56 12.38 -12.54
CA SER A 29 4.01 12.08 -13.90
C SER A 29 2.99 11.22 -14.65
N LEU A 30 2.88 11.45 -15.95
CA LEU A 30 2.02 10.68 -16.84
C LEU A 30 2.55 9.26 -17.03
N VAL A 31 1.64 8.33 -17.34
CA VAL A 31 2.00 6.92 -17.55
C VAL A 31 2.89 6.76 -18.78
N ASN A 32 4.06 6.14 -18.58
CA ASN A 32 5.03 5.80 -19.61
C ASN A 32 4.85 4.34 -20.06
N ARG A 33 4.00 4.13 -21.08
CA ARG A 33 3.69 2.79 -21.61
C ARG A 33 4.91 2.08 -22.21
N ALA A 34 5.84 2.83 -22.82
CA ALA A 34 7.05 2.26 -23.39
C ALA A 34 7.96 1.67 -22.29
N ALA A 35 8.14 2.40 -21.18
CA ALA A 35 8.87 1.90 -20.03
C ALA A 35 8.20 0.67 -19.42
N ILE A 36 6.88 0.70 -19.23
CA ILE A 36 6.12 -0.44 -18.71
C ILE A 36 6.34 -1.68 -19.59
N SER A 37 6.20 -1.54 -20.91
CA SER A 37 6.38 -2.67 -21.84
C SER A 37 7.81 -3.23 -21.78
N LYS A 38 8.82 -2.36 -21.77
CA LYS A 38 10.23 -2.76 -21.72
C LYS A 38 10.58 -3.49 -20.42
N ILE A 39 10.13 -2.95 -19.28
CA ILE A 39 10.36 -3.56 -17.97
C ILE A 39 9.62 -4.90 -17.89
N SER A 40 8.36 -4.92 -18.32
CA SER A 40 7.53 -6.13 -18.29
C SER A 40 8.09 -7.28 -19.13
N SER A 41 8.77 -6.99 -20.25
CA SER A 41 9.34 -8.02 -21.12
C SER A 41 10.70 -8.55 -20.68
N SER A 42 11.34 -7.91 -19.69
CA SER A 42 12.70 -8.26 -19.24
C SER A 42 12.81 -8.53 -17.74
N GLY A 43 11.77 -8.19 -16.97
CA GLY A 43 11.71 -8.47 -15.54
C GLY A 43 11.20 -9.89 -15.24
N PRO A 44 11.26 -10.29 -13.97
CA PRO A 44 10.82 -11.62 -13.54
C PRO A 44 9.30 -11.78 -13.65
N THR A 45 8.89 -13.00 -13.92
CA THR A 45 7.54 -13.50 -13.66
C THR A 45 7.22 -13.48 -12.16
N LEU A 46 5.95 -13.72 -11.82
CA LEU A 46 5.52 -13.80 -10.43
C LEU A 46 6.18 -14.96 -9.69
N VAL A 47 6.31 -16.12 -10.32
CA VAL A 47 6.96 -17.31 -9.75
C VAL A 47 8.45 -17.06 -9.47
N GLU A 48 9.13 -16.40 -10.40
CA GLU A 48 10.54 -16.01 -10.20
C GLU A 48 10.68 -15.00 -9.07
N LEU A 49 9.79 -14.00 -8.97
CA LEU A 49 9.77 -13.06 -7.86
C LEU A 49 9.60 -13.76 -6.50
N VAL A 50 8.72 -14.78 -6.42
CA VAL A 50 8.57 -15.61 -5.22
C VAL A 50 9.84 -16.37 -4.90
N SER A 51 10.48 -16.96 -5.92
CA SER A 51 11.71 -17.73 -5.78
C SER A 51 12.91 -16.87 -5.37
N HIS A 52 12.91 -15.59 -5.71
CA HIS A 52 13.91 -14.61 -5.28
C HIS A 52 13.71 -14.11 -3.84
N SER A 53 12.65 -14.51 -3.15
CA SER A 53 12.41 -14.12 -1.77
C SER A 53 13.54 -14.62 -0.85
N PRO A 54 14.25 -13.74 -0.11
CA PRO A 54 15.30 -14.16 0.81
C PRO A 54 14.78 -15.08 1.93
N VAL A 55 13.52 -14.91 2.32
CA VAL A 55 12.82 -15.83 3.22
C VAL A 55 11.95 -16.79 2.39
N PRO A 56 12.05 -18.12 2.59
CA PRO A 56 11.22 -19.08 1.87
C PRO A 56 9.72 -18.79 2.04
N ILE A 57 9.03 -18.69 0.91
CA ILE A 57 7.58 -18.47 0.87
C ILE A 57 6.86 -19.80 0.87
N GLN A 58 5.89 -19.93 1.79
CA GLN A 58 5.07 -21.12 1.94
C GLN A 58 3.60 -20.72 1.97
N PHE A 59 2.78 -21.44 1.21
CA PHE A 59 1.34 -21.28 1.19
C PHE A 59 0.72 -22.39 2.06
N VAL A 60 0.60 -22.11 3.35
CA VAL A 60 0.09 -23.06 4.36
C VAL A 60 -1.19 -22.52 5.00
N GLU A 61 -2.04 -23.42 5.49
CA GLU A 61 -3.31 -23.04 6.13
C GLU A 61 -3.12 -22.22 7.41
N GLN A 62 -2.10 -22.58 8.21
CA GLN A 62 -1.78 -21.87 9.44
C GLN A 62 -1.34 -20.43 9.15
N SER A 63 -1.96 -19.48 9.86
CA SER A 63 -1.63 -18.07 9.65
C SER A 63 -0.25 -17.73 10.18
N ARG A 64 0.48 -16.94 9.39
CA ARG A 64 1.71 -16.25 9.74
C ARG A 64 1.53 -14.74 9.89
N THR A 65 0.29 -14.22 9.85
CA THR A 65 0.01 -12.77 9.98
C THR A 65 0.67 -12.14 11.20
N GLU A 66 0.56 -12.76 12.38
CA GLU A 66 1.14 -12.19 13.61
C GLU A 66 2.66 -12.03 13.51
N MET A 67 3.35 -13.04 12.96
CA MET A 67 4.81 -13.03 12.71
C MET A 67 5.19 -11.89 11.76
N PHE A 68 4.49 -11.76 10.63
CA PHE A 68 4.77 -10.67 9.69
C PHE A 68 4.55 -9.30 10.34
N ILE A 69 3.48 -9.13 11.10
CA ILE A 69 3.20 -7.85 11.77
C ILE A 69 4.23 -7.54 12.86
N ASP A 70 4.75 -8.53 13.58
CA ASP A 70 5.82 -8.31 14.57
C ASP A 70 7.13 -7.85 13.92
N LEU A 71 7.48 -8.41 12.77
CA LEU A 71 8.67 -8.01 12.03
C LEU A 71 8.49 -6.63 11.37
N LEU A 72 7.33 -6.38 10.76
CA LEU A 72 7.06 -5.13 10.06
C LEU A 72 6.87 -3.95 11.01
N PHE A 73 6.31 -4.18 12.20
CA PHE A 73 5.95 -3.15 13.17
C PHE A 73 6.43 -3.54 14.59
N PRO A 74 7.74 -3.47 14.86
CA PRO A 74 8.33 -3.96 16.10
C PRO A 74 7.85 -3.19 17.34
N GLY A 75 7.88 -3.87 18.49
CA GLY A 75 7.45 -3.33 19.77
C GLY A 75 5.94 -3.30 19.94
N ASN A 76 5.40 -2.23 20.54
CA ASN A 76 3.96 -2.06 20.76
C ASN A 76 3.41 -0.75 20.14
N PRO A 77 3.47 -0.58 18.81
CA PRO A 77 2.95 0.61 18.14
C PRO A 77 1.42 0.64 18.11
N TRP A 78 0.84 1.81 17.85
CA TRP A 78 -0.58 1.90 17.48
C TRP A 78 -0.76 1.48 16.03
N LEU A 79 -1.61 0.50 15.77
CA LEU A 79 -1.89 -0.01 14.42
C LEU A 79 -3.37 0.18 14.10
N CYS A 80 -3.65 0.79 12.95
CA CYS A 80 -4.99 0.90 12.40
C CYS A 80 -5.27 -0.30 11.50
N ILE A 81 -6.17 -1.17 11.93
CA ILE A 81 -6.44 -2.47 11.30
C ILE A 81 -7.94 -2.62 11.08
N GLY A 82 -8.31 -3.14 9.92
CA GLY A 82 -9.69 -3.31 9.50
C GLY A 82 -10.00 -4.73 9.03
N LYS A 83 -11.19 -5.21 9.38
CA LYS A 83 -11.82 -6.32 8.64
C LYS A 83 -12.25 -5.83 7.26
N ALA A 84 -12.81 -4.62 7.20
CA ALA A 84 -13.21 -3.92 5.99
C ALA A 84 -12.97 -2.41 6.18
N SER A 85 -13.09 -1.63 5.09
CA SER A 85 -12.82 -0.18 5.11
C SER A 85 -13.78 0.64 5.99
N ASN A 86 -14.90 0.05 6.41
CA ASN A 86 -15.87 0.63 7.35
C ASN A 86 -15.89 -0.10 8.71
N GLN A 87 -15.07 -1.14 8.89
CA GLN A 87 -14.98 -1.94 10.11
C GLN A 87 -13.52 -2.04 10.53
N PHE A 88 -13.06 -1.00 11.23
CA PHE A 88 -11.67 -0.85 11.63
C PHE A 88 -11.57 -0.23 13.03
N SER A 89 -10.42 -0.44 13.65
CA SER A 89 -10.04 0.25 14.88
C SER A 89 -8.55 0.55 14.84
N THR A 90 -8.11 1.47 15.70
CA THR A 90 -6.71 1.69 15.99
C THR A 90 -6.48 1.28 17.43
N ALA A 91 -5.60 0.31 17.62
CA ALA A 91 -5.23 -0.19 18.94
C ALA A 91 -3.74 -0.50 18.96
N LYS A 92 -3.18 -0.61 20.17
CA LYS A 92 -1.82 -1.08 20.39
C LYS A 92 -1.65 -2.49 19.81
N ARG A 93 -0.47 -2.79 19.25
CA ARG A 93 -0.12 -4.10 18.67
C ARG A 93 -0.51 -5.28 19.59
N GLU A 94 -0.27 -5.16 20.89
CA GLU A 94 -0.61 -6.21 21.86
C GLU A 94 -2.12 -6.45 21.99
N ALA A 95 -2.95 -5.42 21.84
CA ALA A 95 -4.41 -5.58 21.86
C ALA A 95 -4.94 -6.32 20.63
N TRP A 96 -4.13 -6.48 19.58
CA TRP A 96 -4.50 -7.22 18.36
C TRP A 96 -4.12 -8.70 18.38
N ARG A 97 -3.32 -9.15 19.36
CA ARG A 97 -2.82 -10.53 19.44
C ARG A 97 -3.94 -11.55 19.32
N GLY A 98 -3.74 -12.55 18.48
CA GLY A 98 -4.69 -13.64 18.24
C GLY A 98 -5.82 -13.27 17.28
N HIS A 99 -5.96 -12.00 16.87
CA HIS A 99 -7.06 -11.52 16.05
C HIS A 99 -6.64 -11.09 14.64
N LEU A 100 -5.34 -10.98 14.35
CA LEU A 100 -4.86 -10.38 13.11
C LEU A 100 -5.16 -11.24 11.87
N HIS A 101 -5.13 -12.56 12.00
CA HIS A 101 -5.38 -13.50 10.91
C HIS A 101 -6.75 -13.32 10.24
N GLY A 102 -7.75 -12.81 10.98
CA GLY A 102 -9.10 -12.54 10.49
C GLY A 102 -9.29 -11.13 9.92
N ARG A 103 -8.21 -10.36 9.73
CA ARG A 103 -8.26 -8.96 9.26
C ARG A 103 -7.74 -8.89 7.82
N SER A 104 -8.26 -7.92 7.08
CA SER A 104 -7.96 -7.80 5.64
C SER A 104 -7.16 -6.56 5.30
N LEU A 105 -7.24 -5.54 6.16
CA LEU A 105 -6.68 -4.22 5.89
C LEU A 105 -5.82 -3.75 7.06
N ILE A 106 -4.77 -3.01 6.71
CA ILE A 106 -3.88 -2.34 7.67
C ILE A 106 -3.41 -1.01 7.06
N VAL A 107 -3.16 -0.01 7.90
CA VAL A 107 -2.42 1.20 7.50
C VAL A 107 -0.93 0.90 7.55
N PRO A 108 -0.15 1.16 6.49
CA PRO A 108 1.25 0.70 6.37
C PRO A 108 2.23 1.55 7.20
N SER A 109 1.76 2.29 8.18
CA SER A 109 2.56 3.13 9.06
C SER A 109 1.92 3.16 10.45
N PRO A 110 2.73 3.16 11.54
CA PRO A 110 2.20 3.33 12.88
C PRO A 110 1.35 4.60 13.01
N MET A 111 0.29 4.50 13.80
CA MET A 111 -0.50 5.65 14.20
C MET A 111 0.17 6.35 15.40
N SER A 112 -0.11 7.64 15.57
CA SER A 112 0.42 8.44 16.69
C SER A 112 -0.39 8.24 17.98
N ALA A 113 -1.71 8.01 17.85
CA ALA A 113 -2.63 7.79 18.96
C ALA A 113 -3.77 6.83 18.56
N GLN A 114 -4.70 6.59 19.49
CA GLN A 114 -5.88 5.78 19.20
C GLN A 114 -6.83 6.44 18.19
N LYS A 115 -7.02 7.76 18.27
CA LYS A 115 -7.88 8.53 17.36
C LYS A 115 -7.19 9.84 17.02
N GLY A 116 -7.41 10.33 15.81
CA GLY A 116 -7.16 11.73 15.44
C GLY A 116 -8.42 12.37 14.89
N ARG A 117 -8.24 13.47 14.15
CA ARG A 117 -9.36 14.24 13.59
C ARG A 117 -9.43 14.10 12.07
N THR A 118 -10.62 13.88 11.53
CA THR A 118 -10.86 13.97 10.09
C THR A 118 -10.70 15.42 9.59
N LYS A 119 -10.74 15.65 8.27
CA LYS A 119 -10.76 17.01 7.70
C LYS A 119 -11.95 17.85 8.19
N GLN A 120 -13.03 17.21 8.64
CA GLN A 120 -14.21 17.85 9.23
C GLN A 120 -14.11 18.00 10.76
N GLY A 121 -12.95 17.72 11.35
CA GLY A 121 -12.70 17.85 12.79
C GLY A 121 -13.25 16.72 13.67
N LYS A 122 -13.95 15.72 13.09
CA LYS A 122 -14.56 14.61 13.84
C LYS A 122 -13.50 13.59 14.31
N PRO A 123 -13.61 13.00 15.52
CA PRO A 123 -12.74 11.92 15.96
C PRO A 123 -12.83 10.69 15.05
N SER A 124 -11.71 10.08 14.69
CA SER A 124 -11.65 8.84 13.90
C SER A 124 -10.44 8.00 14.29
N TYR A 125 -10.61 6.68 14.32
CA TYR A 125 -9.49 5.73 14.45
C TYR A 125 -8.56 5.79 13.22
N HIS A 126 -9.15 6.09 12.07
CA HIS A 126 -8.49 6.14 10.77
C HIS A 126 -8.49 7.58 10.27
N SER A 127 -7.36 8.26 10.42
CA SER A 127 -7.16 9.61 9.86
C SER A 127 -5.70 9.87 9.53
N GLU A 128 -5.48 10.62 8.45
CA GLU A 128 -4.15 11.08 8.04
C GLU A 128 -3.47 11.91 9.14
N SER A 129 -4.23 12.70 9.91
CA SER A 129 -3.75 13.45 11.07
C SER A 129 -3.28 12.59 12.24
N ASN A 130 -3.75 11.34 12.33
CA ASN A 130 -3.35 10.37 13.34
C ASN A 130 -2.25 9.43 12.84
N THR A 131 -1.87 9.50 11.56
CA THR A 131 -0.86 8.61 11.01
C THR A 131 0.51 9.22 11.29
N GLY A 132 1.43 8.41 11.83
CA GLY A 132 2.81 8.81 12.08
C GLY A 132 3.60 8.99 10.77
N PRO A 133 4.93 9.22 10.87
CA PRO A 133 5.82 9.21 9.72
C PRO A 133 5.68 7.91 8.91
N ARG A 134 5.94 8.00 7.60
CA ARG A 134 5.79 6.84 6.72
C ARG A 134 6.85 5.79 7.05
N ARG A 135 6.40 4.62 7.52
CA ARG A 135 7.28 3.45 7.70
C ARG A 135 7.44 2.68 6.40
N PHE A 136 6.31 2.42 5.73
CA PHE A 136 6.28 1.80 4.41
C PHE A 136 5.54 2.67 3.40
N LEU A 137 6.10 2.77 2.20
CA LEU A 137 5.40 3.21 1.02
C LEU A 137 4.89 1.97 0.28
N VAL A 138 3.58 1.88 0.10
CA VAL A 138 3.00 0.79 -0.69
C VAL A 138 2.82 1.26 -2.12
N VAL A 139 3.25 0.45 -3.07
CA VAL A 139 3.01 0.62 -4.50
C VAL A 139 2.13 -0.53 -4.95
N GLU A 140 0.98 -0.20 -5.54
CA GLU A 140 0.04 -1.17 -6.10
C GLU A 140 -0.09 -0.94 -7.60
N PHE A 141 0.08 -2.01 -8.37
CA PHE A 141 -0.31 -2.08 -9.76
C PHE A 141 -1.59 -2.90 -9.87
N ASP A 142 -2.64 -2.36 -10.49
CA ASP A 142 -3.95 -3.02 -10.62
C ASP A 142 -4.34 -3.34 -12.08
N ARG A 143 -3.41 -3.09 -13.00
CA ARG A 143 -3.52 -3.33 -14.45
C ARG A 143 -2.43 -4.30 -14.91
N GLY A 144 -2.69 -4.97 -16.02
CA GLY A 144 -1.77 -5.98 -16.57
C GLY A 144 -1.85 -7.32 -15.84
N THR A 145 -1.04 -8.28 -16.29
CA THR A 145 -0.91 -9.60 -15.66
C THR A 145 -0.11 -9.51 -14.36
N LEU A 146 -0.19 -10.52 -13.50
CA LEU A 146 0.61 -10.53 -12.27
C LEU A 146 2.12 -10.62 -12.54
N ASP A 147 2.54 -11.24 -13.64
CA ASP A 147 3.94 -11.22 -14.08
C ASP A 147 4.41 -9.81 -14.42
N GLN A 148 3.58 -9.04 -15.14
CA GLN A 148 3.89 -7.64 -15.43
C GLN A 148 4.00 -6.83 -14.13
N GLN A 149 3.09 -7.05 -13.18
CA GLN A 149 3.14 -6.38 -11.88
C GLN A 149 4.38 -6.77 -11.08
N ALA A 150 4.77 -8.05 -11.09
CA ALA A 150 5.98 -8.57 -10.46
C ALA A 150 7.24 -7.93 -11.05
N ALA A 151 7.35 -7.90 -12.38
CA ALA A 151 8.45 -7.25 -13.10
C ALA A 151 8.59 -5.77 -12.73
N LEU A 152 7.48 -5.03 -12.67
CA LEU A 152 7.48 -3.61 -12.29
C LEU A 152 7.89 -3.39 -10.83
N LEU A 153 7.40 -4.22 -9.90
CA LEU A 153 7.80 -4.16 -8.48
C LEU A 153 9.28 -4.51 -8.31
N TRP A 154 9.77 -5.50 -9.04
CA TRP A 154 11.17 -5.90 -9.04
C TRP A 154 12.08 -4.80 -9.58
N HIS A 155 11.67 -4.16 -10.69
CA HIS A 155 12.39 -3.01 -11.23
C HIS A 155 12.46 -1.86 -10.22
N LEU A 156 11.36 -1.56 -9.52
CA LEU A 156 11.37 -0.55 -8.46
C LEU A 156 12.28 -0.93 -7.29
N ALA A 157 12.46 -2.23 -7.00
CA ALA A 157 13.35 -2.70 -5.93
C ALA A 157 14.84 -2.40 -6.19
N LEU A 158 15.22 -2.02 -7.41
CA LEU A 158 16.57 -1.56 -7.76
C LEU A 158 16.88 -0.15 -7.23
N PHE A 159 15.87 0.57 -6.75
CA PHE A 159 15.99 1.92 -6.23
C PHE A 159 15.67 1.96 -4.74
N ALA A 160 16.00 3.07 -4.08
CA ALA A 160 15.51 3.35 -2.73
C ALA A 160 14.15 4.06 -2.81
N PRO A 161 13.17 3.68 -1.98
CA PRO A 161 13.24 2.76 -0.83
C PRO A 161 13.23 1.27 -1.20
N SER A 162 13.73 0.40 -0.31
CA SER A 162 13.94 -1.03 -0.59
C SER A 162 12.67 -1.86 -0.45
N LEU A 163 12.46 -2.85 -1.33
CA LEU A 163 11.32 -3.76 -1.27
C LEU A 163 11.44 -4.71 -0.07
N ALA A 164 10.50 -4.62 0.86
CA ALA A 164 10.46 -5.46 2.06
C ALA A 164 9.52 -6.65 1.89
N LEU A 165 8.39 -6.45 1.21
CA LEU A 165 7.30 -7.41 1.16
C LEU A 165 6.47 -7.23 -0.11
N VAL A 166 5.99 -8.32 -0.70
CA VAL A 166 4.92 -8.29 -1.71
C VAL A 166 3.72 -9.06 -1.19
N VAL A 167 2.54 -8.45 -1.20
CA VAL A 167 1.28 -9.06 -0.74
C VAL A 167 0.30 -9.12 -1.90
N PHE A 168 -0.27 -10.29 -2.16
CA PHE A 168 -1.35 -10.38 -3.13
C PHE A 168 -2.66 -9.83 -2.56
N SER A 169 -3.40 -9.06 -3.34
CA SER A 169 -4.62 -8.40 -2.88
C SER A 169 -5.80 -9.35 -2.64
N GLY A 170 -5.61 -10.62 -2.99
CA GLY A 170 -6.62 -11.67 -3.00
C GLY A 170 -7.62 -11.53 -4.15
N SER A 171 -7.27 -10.79 -5.21
CA SER A 171 -8.07 -10.72 -6.43
C SER A 171 -7.23 -10.58 -7.69
N LYS A 172 -6.52 -9.46 -7.88
CA LYS A 172 -5.82 -9.18 -9.16
C LYS A 172 -4.55 -8.37 -9.05
N SER A 173 -4.22 -7.84 -7.86
CA SER A 173 -3.14 -6.87 -7.70
C SER A 173 -2.09 -7.36 -6.71
N ALA A 174 -0.83 -7.04 -6.97
CA ALA A 174 0.28 -7.21 -6.04
C ALA A 174 0.62 -5.86 -5.38
N HIS A 175 0.74 -5.87 -4.06
CA HIS A 175 1.10 -4.71 -3.24
C HIS A 175 2.57 -4.85 -2.86
N GLY A 176 3.45 -4.04 -3.43
CA GLY A 176 4.84 -3.95 -3.00
C GLY A 176 4.98 -2.97 -1.85
N TRP A 177 5.49 -3.43 -0.71
CA TRP A 177 5.77 -2.62 0.45
C TRP A 177 7.25 -2.26 0.47
N PHE A 178 7.54 -0.97 0.28
CA PHE A 178 8.89 -0.43 0.27
C PHE A 178 9.19 0.25 1.61
N PHE A 179 10.22 -0.21 2.31
CA PHE A 179 10.61 0.33 3.61
C PHE A 179 11.31 1.68 3.44
N CYS A 180 10.71 2.73 4.00
CA CYS A 180 11.16 4.12 3.79
C CYS A 180 11.26 4.92 5.09
N GLU A 181 11.21 4.27 6.25
CA GLU A 181 11.41 4.95 7.52
C GLU A 181 12.76 5.68 7.54
N GLY A 182 12.79 6.89 8.09
CA GLY A 182 13.98 7.74 8.11
C GLY A 182 14.38 8.37 6.77
N GLN A 183 13.72 8.04 5.65
CA GLN A 183 14.01 8.69 4.37
C GLN A 183 13.29 10.03 4.23
N GLY A 184 13.96 11.02 3.62
CA GLY A 184 13.37 12.32 3.34
C GLY A 184 12.17 12.23 2.39
N GLU A 185 11.10 12.96 2.71
CA GLU A 185 9.82 12.88 1.99
C GLU A 185 9.96 13.18 0.49
N ASP A 186 10.83 14.11 0.09
CA ASP A 186 11.08 14.42 -1.31
C ASP A 186 11.67 13.24 -2.09
N LYS A 187 12.56 12.46 -1.48
CA LYS A 187 13.14 11.26 -2.10
C LYS A 187 12.05 10.20 -2.29
N VAL A 188 11.25 9.97 -1.25
CA VAL A 188 10.12 9.04 -1.29
C VAL A 188 9.07 9.49 -2.32
N LYS A 189 8.83 10.81 -2.45
CA LYS A 189 7.92 11.39 -3.44
C LYS A 189 8.41 11.18 -4.86
N ARG A 190 9.71 11.38 -5.14
CA ARG A 190 10.29 11.12 -6.48
C ARG A 190 10.20 9.65 -6.86
N PHE A 191 10.50 8.76 -5.91
CA PHE A 191 10.32 7.32 -6.12
C PHE A 191 8.86 6.99 -6.43
N PHE A 192 7.92 7.51 -5.65
CA PHE A 192 6.50 7.25 -5.87
C PHE A 192 5.99 7.85 -7.18
N ASP A 193 6.45 9.06 -7.54
CA ASP A 193 6.12 9.68 -8.82
C ASP A 193 6.58 8.82 -10.01
N TYR A 194 7.78 8.25 -9.91
CA TYR A 194 8.27 7.29 -10.89
C TYR A 194 7.40 6.03 -10.92
N ALA A 195 7.04 5.46 -9.76
CA ALA A 195 6.11 4.33 -9.71
C ALA A 195 4.75 4.64 -10.35
N VAL A 196 4.20 5.84 -10.14
CA VAL A 196 2.96 6.30 -10.79
C VAL A 196 3.15 6.45 -12.30
N SER A 197 4.32 6.93 -12.76
CA SER A 197 4.65 6.94 -14.20
C SER A 197 4.70 5.52 -14.78
N LEU A 198 4.96 4.49 -13.97
CA LEU A 198 4.90 3.08 -14.34
C LEU A 198 3.48 2.48 -14.16
N GLY A 199 2.48 3.29 -13.84
CA GLY A 199 1.08 2.87 -13.75
C GLY A 199 0.60 2.50 -12.34
N ALA A 200 1.33 2.82 -11.28
CA ALA A 200 0.89 2.57 -9.91
C ALA A 200 -0.32 3.43 -9.51
N ASP A 201 -1.17 2.92 -8.61
CA ASP A 201 -2.29 3.70 -8.06
C ASP A 201 -1.79 4.83 -7.15
N SER A 202 -1.96 6.06 -7.63
CA SER A 202 -1.61 7.29 -6.91
C SER A 202 -2.26 7.45 -5.53
N LYS A 203 -3.36 6.74 -5.21
CA LYS A 203 -4.03 6.79 -3.90
C LYS A 203 -3.16 6.24 -2.78
N THR A 204 -2.26 5.31 -3.08
CA THR A 204 -1.33 4.71 -2.11
C THR A 204 -0.28 5.69 -1.60
N TRP A 205 -0.24 6.92 -2.13
CA TRP A 205 0.50 8.02 -1.52
C TRP A 205 -0.04 8.44 -0.15
N SER A 206 -1.34 8.34 0.14
CA SER A 206 -1.85 8.75 1.47
C SER A 206 -1.21 7.88 2.55
N ARG A 207 -0.67 8.46 3.64
CA ARG A 207 -0.05 7.66 4.71
C ARG A 207 -1.10 6.79 5.40
N SER A 208 -2.33 7.29 5.50
CA SER A 208 -3.45 6.52 6.06
C SER A 208 -4.12 5.61 5.04
N GLN A 209 -3.63 5.42 3.81
CA GLN A 209 -4.34 4.54 2.86
C GLN A 209 -4.37 3.10 3.40
N PHE A 210 -5.55 2.48 3.43
CA PHE A 210 -5.64 1.06 3.75
C PHE A 210 -5.05 0.22 2.62
N VAL A 211 -4.21 -0.73 2.98
CA VAL A 211 -3.59 -1.72 2.10
C VAL A 211 -3.87 -3.12 2.63
N ARG A 212 -3.49 -4.15 1.86
CA ARG A 212 -3.77 -5.53 2.27
C ARG A 212 -2.91 -5.98 3.44
N MET A 213 -3.56 -6.60 4.42
CA MET A 213 -2.92 -7.27 5.55
C MET A 213 -2.04 -8.42 5.05
N PRO A 214 -0.74 -8.46 5.37
CA PRO A 214 0.14 -9.58 5.06
C PRO A 214 -0.39 -10.89 5.66
N ASP A 215 -0.62 -11.90 4.82
CA ASP A 215 -1.22 -13.17 5.21
C ASP A 215 -2.64 -13.04 5.83
N GLY A 216 -3.28 -11.88 5.70
CA GLY A 216 -4.63 -11.67 6.22
C GLY A 216 -5.69 -12.48 5.46
N LYS A 217 -6.92 -12.44 5.95
CA LYS A 217 -8.07 -13.04 5.27
C LYS A 217 -9.02 -11.96 4.78
N ARG A 218 -9.43 -12.07 3.52
CA ARG A 218 -10.45 -11.19 2.96
C ARG A 218 -11.78 -11.36 3.69
N ALA A 219 -12.45 -10.24 3.94
CA ALA A 219 -13.75 -10.24 4.59
C ALA A 219 -14.84 -10.96 3.78
N ASP A 220 -14.74 -10.95 2.45
CA ASP A 220 -15.69 -11.59 1.54
C ASP A 220 -15.38 -13.06 1.27
N GLY A 221 -14.25 -13.58 1.76
CA GLY A 221 -13.81 -14.97 1.56
C GLY A 221 -13.62 -15.37 0.10
N LYS A 222 -13.65 -14.42 -0.84
CA LYS A 222 -13.56 -14.73 -2.27
C LYS A 222 -12.15 -15.21 -2.62
N ALA A 223 -12.10 -16.33 -3.33
CA ALA A 223 -10.90 -16.79 -4.01
C ALA A 223 -10.81 -16.14 -5.40
N SER A 224 -9.60 -16.07 -5.94
CA SER A 224 -9.33 -15.65 -7.31
C SER A 224 -8.36 -16.64 -7.92
N ASP A 225 -8.62 -17.02 -9.18
CA ASP A 225 -7.73 -17.89 -9.95
C ASP A 225 -6.50 -17.15 -10.47
N ALA A 226 -6.38 -15.83 -10.25
CA ALA A 226 -5.29 -15.03 -10.81
C ALA A 226 -3.89 -15.54 -10.41
N LEU A 227 -3.72 -16.02 -9.17
CA LEU A 227 -2.44 -16.63 -8.74
C LEU A 227 -2.19 -17.96 -9.46
N LYS A 228 -3.20 -18.80 -9.58
CA LYS A 228 -3.13 -20.06 -10.32
C LYS A 228 -2.78 -19.83 -11.79
N SER A 229 -3.41 -18.83 -12.43
CA SER A 229 -3.08 -18.42 -13.81
C SER A 229 -1.65 -17.89 -13.95
N ALA A 230 -1.04 -17.41 -12.87
CA ALA A 230 0.35 -16.97 -12.82
C ALA A 230 1.31 -18.07 -12.31
N GLY A 231 0.87 -19.33 -12.25
CA GLY A 231 1.71 -20.47 -11.85
C GLY A 231 1.90 -20.64 -10.34
N ILE A 232 1.08 -19.99 -9.51
CA ILE A 232 1.09 -20.15 -8.05
C ILE A 232 -0.16 -20.91 -7.60
N ASP A 233 0.06 -22.16 -7.17
CA ASP A 233 -0.99 -23.05 -6.66
C ASP A 233 -1.01 -23.16 -5.13
N ASN A 234 -2.01 -23.86 -4.59
CA ASN A 234 -2.13 -24.22 -3.17
C ASN A 234 -2.19 -23.03 -2.20
N VAL A 235 -2.66 -21.88 -2.67
CA VAL A 235 -2.92 -20.73 -1.81
C VAL A 235 -4.24 -20.95 -1.06
N PRO A 236 -4.25 -20.90 0.28
CA PRO A 236 -5.48 -21.08 1.03
C PRO A 236 -6.55 -20.06 0.64
N SER A 237 -7.79 -20.52 0.53
CA SER A 237 -8.89 -19.70 0.01
C SER A 237 -9.12 -18.42 0.84
N GLY A 238 -9.27 -17.30 0.14
CA GLY A 238 -9.50 -15.98 0.74
C GLY A 238 -8.31 -15.39 1.48
N ARG A 239 -7.13 -16.04 1.48
CA ARG A 239 -5.88 -15.45 2.00
C ARG A 239 -5.36 -14.34 1.09
N GLN A 240 -4.63 -13.44 1.73
CA GLN A 240 -3.84 -12.39 1.08
C GLN A 240 -2.37 -12.78 1.24
N PRO A 241 -1.89 -13.75 0.44
CA PRO A 241 -0.58 -14.37 0.69
C PRO A 241 0.54 -13.36 0.51
N VAL A 242 1.58 -13.57 1.30
CA VAL A 242 2.89 -12.95 1.08
C VAL A 242 3.59 -13.71 -0.04
N LEU A 243 4.02 -12.98 -1.06
CA LEU A 243 4.68 -13.50 -2.27
C LEU A 243 6.19 -13.26 -2.26
N TYR A 244 6.66 -12.27 -1.50
CA TYR A 244 8.07 -11.97 -1.32
C TYR A 244 8.25 -11.39 0.07
N PHE A 245 9.33 -11.74 0.76
CA PHE A 245 9.67 -11.16 2.04
C PHE A 245 11.18 -11.08 2.26
N ASN A 246 11.65 -9.87 2.52
CA ASN A 246 13.03 -9.56 2.88
C ASN A 246 13.04 -8.88 4.26
N SER A 247 13.29 -9.65 5.31
CA SER A 247 13.35 -9.12 6.67
C SER A 247 14.60 -8.27 6.94
N ALA A 248 15.66 -8.41 6.13
CA ALA A 248 16.91 -7.69 6.34
C ALA A 248 16.80 -6.18 6.04
N VAL A 249 15.77 -5.75 5.30
CA VAL A 249 15.58 -4.32 4.97
C VAL A 249 14.74 -3.56 5.99
N ILE A 250 14.16 -4.25 6.98
CA ILE A 250 13.24 -3.68 8.00
C ILE A 250 13.80 -3.75 9.43
N GLN A 251 14.99 -4.34 9.58
CA GLN A 251 15.78 -4.39 10.81
C GLN A 251 16.69 -3.16 10.89
#